data_AF-A0A2K2FGP5-F1
#
_entry.id   AF-A0A2K2FGP5-F1
#
_cell.length_a   1.000
_cell.length_b   1.000
_cell.length_c   1.000
_cell.angle_alpha   90.00
_cell.angle_beta   90.00
_cell.angle_gamma   90.00
#
_symmetry.space_group_name_H-M   'P 1'
#
loop_
_entity.id
_entity.type
_entity.pdbx_description
1 polymer ?
#
loop_
_entity_poly.entity_id
_entity_poly.type
_entity_poly.pdbx_seq_one_letter_code
_entity_poly.pdbx_strand_id
1 'polypeptide(L)'
;MEELENEAFKSRINVQRAELPESISGLYYDDGTNQPLIALNECLKTKSEQTCVLAEELGHYYTSCGNLLTDPSVSKAIIQKQETKAKRWAFSRLVSLKNIIKAYEAGCNNLYEMAEYLSVTQDFLEKAFASYNSIYGKFKKRGNYIIYFDPPGIFKNIK
;
A
#
# COMPACT_ATOMS: atom_id res chain seq x y z
N MET A 1 7.50 -8.10 2.38
CA MET A 1 6.57 -9.06 3.01
C MET A 1 6.87 -9.29 4.49
N GLU A 2 8.02 -9.88 4.85
CA GLU A 2 8.36 -10.28 6.22
C GLU A 2 8.19 -9.16 7.28
N GLU A 3 8.58 -7.92 6.95
CA GLU A 3 8.37 -6.78 7.86
C GLU A 3 6.89 -6.54 8.19
N LEU A 4 5.98 -6.70 7.22
CA LEU A 4 4.54 -6.52 7.40
C LEU A 4 3.92 -7.68 8.17
N GLU A 5 4.37 -8.90 7.92
CA GLU A 5 3.93 -10.08 8.67
C GLU A 5 4.34 -9.98 10.15
N ASN A 6 5.57 -9.50 10.42
CA ASN A 6 6.02 -9.23 11.79
C ASN A 6 5.22 -8.09 12.44
N GLU A 7 4.86 -7.06 11.67
CA GLU A 7 4.00 -5.97 12.13
C GLU A 7 2.59 -6.46 12.50
N ALA A 8 1.99 -7.31 11.66
CA ALA A 8 0.70 -7.95 11.93
C ALA A 8 0.78 -8.84 13.18
N PHE A 9 1.82 -9.68 13.29
CA PHE A 9 2.04 -10.55 14.44
C PHE A 9 2.15 -9.75 15.75
N LYS A 10 2.95 -8.67 15.78
CA LYS A 10 3.09 -7.79 16.95
C LYS A 10 1.78 -7.11 17.33
N SER A 11 0.95 -6.80 16.34
CA SER A 11 -0.39 -6.23 16.50
C SER A 11 -1.44 -7.29 16.86
N ARG A 12 -1.04 -8.55 17.02
CA ARG A 12 -1.91 -9.72 17.26
C ARG A 12 -2.96 -9.90 16.17
N ILE A 13 -2.61 -9.61 14.92
CA ILE A 13 -3.45 -9.87 13.76
C ILE A 13 -3.04 -11.21 13.16
N ASN A 14 -3.98 -12.13 12.99
CA ASN A 14 -3.71 -13.38 12.28
C ASN A 14 -3.64 -13.09 10.77
N VAL A 15 -2.62 -13.57 10.08
CA VAL A 15 -2.51 -13.45 8.61
C VAL A 15 -2.54 -14.84 8.03
N GLN A 16 -3.51 -15.10 7.13
CA GLN A 16 -3.67 -16.40 6.50
C GLN A 16 -3.99 -16.29 5.02
N ARG A 17 -3.78 -17.40 4.32
CA ARG A 17 -4.22 -17.59 2.94
C ARG A 17 -5.63 -18.19 2.96
N ALA A 18 -6.48 -17.77 2.04
CA ALA A 18 -7.82 -18.32 1.87
C ALA A 18 -8.30 -18.20 0.43
N GLU A 19 -9.18 -19.11 0.01
CA GLU A 19 -9.95 -18.95 -1.23
C GLU A 19 -11.00 -17.85 -1.05
N LEU A 20 -10.84 -16.75 -1.79
CA LEU A 20 -11.77 -15.62 -1.82
C LEU A 20 -12.26 -15.42 -3.27
N PRO A 21 -13.42 -14.77 -3.49
CA PRO A 21 -13.83 -14.36 -4.83
C PRO A 21 -12.70 -13.64 -5.58
N GLU A 22 -12.55 -13.88 -6.88
CA GLU A 22 -11.44 -13.32 -7.68
C GLU A 22 -11.36 -11.79 -7.63
N SER A 23 -12.50 -11.13 -7.40
CA SER A 23 -12.58 -9.67 -7.25
C SER A 23 -12.01 -9.15 -5.93
N ILE A 24 -11.70 -10.02 -4.97
CA ILE A 24 -11.23 -9.68 -3.63
C ILE A 24 -9.82 -10.24 -3.46
N SER A 25 -8.82 -9.36 -3.49
CA SER A 25 -7.42 -9.75 -3.32
C SER A 25 -7.07 -10.02 -1.85
N GLY A 26 -7.71 -9.33 -0.92
CA GLY A 26 -7.53 -9.49 0.52
C GLY A 26 -8.74 -9.01 1.31
N LEU A 27 -8.77 -9.34 2.60
CA LEU A 27 -9.80 -8.89 3.51
C LEU A 27 -9.25 -8.78 4.94
N TYR A 28 -9.31 -7.58 5.49
CA TYR A 28 -9.21 -7.33 6.92
C TYR A 28 -10.59 -7.49 7.60
N TYR A 29 -10.62 -8.25 8.70
CA TYR A 29 -11.82 -8.49 9.50
C TYR A 29 -11.52 -8.35 10.99
N ASP A 30 -12.38 -7.60 11.67
CA ASP A 30 -12.38 -7.42 13.12
C ASP A 30 -13.81 -7.22 13.62
N ASP A 31 -14.24 -8.10 14.52
CA ASP A 31 -15.56 -8.07 15.16
C ASP A 31 -15.50 -7.56 16.61
N GLY A 32 -14.34 -7.11 17.07
CA GLY A 32 -14.08 -6.62 18.42
C GLY A 32 -14.12 -7.70 19.51
N THR A 33 -14.37 -8.96 19.16
CA THR A 33 -14.53 -10.07 20.10
C THR A 33 -13.42 -11.11 19.92
N ASN A 34 -13.13 -11.45 18.67
CA ASN A 34 -12.09 -12.40 18.29
C ASN A 34 -10.80 -11.69 17.90
N GLN A 35 -9.73 -12.47 17.75
CA GLN A 35 -8.49 -11.96 17.20
C GLN A 35 -8.72 -11.45 15.76
N PRO A 36 -8.30 -10.22 15.41
CA PRO A 36 -8.44 -9.71 14.04
C PRO A 36 -7.72 -10.60 13.03
N LEU A 37 -8.28 -10.65 11.81
CA LEU A 37 -7.83 -11.51 10.72
C LEU A 37 -7.54 -10.68 9.48
N ILE A 38 -6.43 -11.01 8.81
CA ILE A 38 -6.17 -10.63 7.42
C ILE A 38 -6.15 -11.92 6.61
N ALA A 39 -7.09 -12.05 5.67
CA ALA A 39 -7.10 -13.11 4.67
C ALA A 39 -6.50 -12.57 3.36
N LEU A 40 -5.49 -13.24 2.82
CA LEU A 40 -4.93 -12.96 1.49
C LEU A 40 -5.42 -14.01 0.50
N ASN A 41 -5.95 -13.58 -0.65
CA ASN A 41 -6.50 -14.49 -1.65
C ASN A 41 -5.39 -15.42 -2.20
N GLU A 42 -5.69 -16.72 -2.30
CA GLU A 42 -4.82 -17.74 -2.90
C GLU A 42 -4.51 -17.49 -4.39
N CYS A 43 -5.30 -16.66 -5.07
CA CYS A 43 -5.03 -16.23 -6.43
C CYS A 43 -3.74 -15.39 -6.55
N LEU A 44 -3.28 -14.71 -5.49
CA LEU A 44 -2.05 -13.90 -5.52
C LEU A 44 -0.82 -14.81 -5.64
N LYS A 45 -0.09 -14.70 -6.76
CA LYS A 45 0.98 -15.64 -7.12
C LYS A 45 2.37 -15.18 -6.70
N THR A 46 2.58 -13.88 -6.66
CA THR A 46 3.89 -13.28 -6.38
C THR A 46 3.96 -12.70 -4.98
N LYS A 47 5.18 -12.65 -4.41
CA LYS A 47 5.43 -11.97 -3.13
C LYS A 47 5.12 -10.47 -3.20
N SER A 48 5.30 -9.85 -4.37
CA SER A 48 4.99 -8.43 -4.58
C SER A 48 3.48 -8.16 -4.48
N GLU A 49 2.64 -8.99 -5.13
CA GLU A 49 1.19 -8.91 -5.01
C GLU A 49 0.75 -9.09 -3.55
N GLN A 50 1.25 -10.14 -2.88
CA GLN A 50 0.94 -10.41 -1.48
C GLN A 50 1.39 -9.26 -0.56
N THR A 51 2.57 -8.67 -0.81
CA THR A 51 3.07 -7.53 -0.04
C THR A 51 2.18 -6.29 -0.22
N CYS A 52 1.75 -6.01 -1.45
CA CYS A 52 0.88 -4.86 -1.74
C CYS A 52 -0.47 -5.01 -1.05
N VAL A 53 -1.10 -6.18 -1.19
CA VAL A 53 -2.41 -6.47 -0.58
C VAL A 53 -2.31 -6.46 0.94
N LEU A 54 -1.30 -7.13 1.54
CA LEU A 54 -1.12 -7.14 2.99
C LEU A 54 -0.92 -5.72 3.56
N ALA A 55 -0.20 -4.84 2.86
CA ALA A 55 -0.07 -3.45 3.27
C ALA A 55 -1.40 -2.68 3.21
N GLU A 56 -2.25 -2.96 2.23
CA GLU A 56 -3.59 -2.37 2.12
C GLU A 56 -4.50 -2.85 3.28
N GLU A 57 -4.49 -4.15 3.59
CA GLU A 57 -5.26 -4.71 4.71
C GLU A 57 -4.77 -4.22 6.09
N LEU A 58 -3.46 -4.06 6.27
CA LEU A 58 -2.93 -3.36 7.45
C LEU A 58 -3.38 -1.89 7.46
N GLY A 59 -3.46 -1.25 6.30
CA GLY A 59 -4.04 0.09 6.16
C GLY A 59 -5.49 0.15 6.65
N HIS A 60 -6.30 -0.88 6.40
CA HIS A 60 -7.63 -1.00 6.97
C HIS A 60 -7.59 -1.10 8.49
N TYR A 61 -6.75 -1.98 9.05
CA TYR A 61 -6.54 -2.07 10.49
C TYR A 61 -6.23 -0.71 11.15
N TYR A 62 -5.32 0.07 10.57
CA TYR A 62 -4.89 1.34 11.16
C TYR A 62 -5.82 2.53 10.91
N THR A 63 -6.67 2.49 9.89
CA THR A 63 -7.40 3.68 9.41
C THR A 63 -8.91 3.55 9.33
N SER A 64 -9.44 2.33 9.37
CA SER A 64 -10.87 2.06 9.39
C SER A 64 -11.42 2.12 10.82
N CYS A 65 -12.71 2.46 10.94
CA CYS A 65 -13.45 2.37 12.20
C CYS A 65 -14.39 1.16 12.13
N GLY A 66 -13.94 0.00 12.62
CA GLY A 66 -14.71 -1.25 12.56
C GLY A 66 -14.96 -1.78 11.14
N ASN A 67 -15.68 -2.90 11.05
CA ASN A 67 -16.01 -3.52 9.76
C ASN A 67 -17.31 -2.94 9.18
N LEU A 68 -17.19 -1.85 8.40
CA LEU A 68 -18.33 -1.16 7.78
C LEU A 68 -18.78 -1.76 6.44
N LEU A 69 -18.03 -2.73 5.90
CA LEU A 69 -18.30 -3.31 4.58
C LEU A 69 -19.58 -4.18 4.56
N THR A 70 -20.05 -4.63 5.72
CA THR A 70 -21.19 -5.54 5.87
C THR A 70 -22.47 -4.84 6.31
N ASP A 71 -22.43 -3.55 6.64
CA ASP A 71 -23.60 -2.79 7.07
C ASP A 71 -24.24 -2.08 5.86
N PRO A 72 -25.43 -2.53 5.40
CA PRO A 72 -26.09 -1.94 4.23
C PRO A 72 -26.57 -0.49 4.45
N SER A 73 -26.55 0.01 5.69
CA SER A 73 -26.83 1.41 6.00
C SER A 73 -25.64 2.34 5.70
N VAL A 74 -24.44 1.79 5.52
CA VAL A 74 -23.24 2.56 5.22
C VAL A 74 -23.25 3.01 3.76
N SER A 75 -23.18 4.32 3.55
CA SER A 75 -23.14 4.87 2.19
C SER A 75 -21.87 4.44 1.43
N LYS A 76 -22.02 4.23 0.11
CA LYS A 76 -20.90 3.94 -0.80
C LYS A 76 -19.75 4.97 -0.70
N ALA A 77 -20.08 6.23 -0.41
CA ALA A 77 -19.09 7.29 -0.23
C ALA A 77 -18.20 7.07 1.02
N ILE A 78 -18.76 6.53 2.11
CA ILE A 78 -18.01 6.21 3.33
C ILE A 78 -17.05 5.04 3.07
N ILE A 79 -17.53 3.98 2.40
CA ILE A 79 -16.70 2.84 2.00
C ILE A 79 -15.54 3.33 1.14
N GLN A 80 -15.82 4.10 0.09
CA GLN A 80 -14.78 4.63 -0.81
C GLN A 80 -13.74 5.49 -0.08
N LYS A 81 -14.15 6.22 0.96
CA LYS A 81 -13.26 7.03 1.81
C LYS A 81 -12.35 6.14 2.67
N GLN A 82 -12.86 5.03 3.21
CA GLN A 82 -12.03 4.08 3.95
C GLN A 82 -11.01 3.40 3.04
N GLU A 83 -11.45 2.89 1.88
CA GLU A 83 -10.57 2.33 0.85
C GLU A 83 -9.43 3.28 0.47
N THR A 84 -9.75 4.56 0.29
CA THR A 84 -8.76 5.58 -0.06
C THR A 84 -7.76 5.82 1.07
N LYS A 85 -8.21 5.76 2.33
CA LYS A 85 -7.33 5.90 3.50
C LYS A 85 -6.40 4.70 3.63
N ALA A 86 -6.92 3.48 3.50
CA ALA A 86 -6.14 2.25 3.55
C ALA A 86 -5.06 2.23 2.46
N LYS A 87 -5.41 2.55 1.20
CA LYS A 87 -4.46 2.68 0.09
C LYS A 87 -3.38 3.72 0.35
N ARG A 88 -3.76 4.91 0.84
CA ARG A 88 -2.79 5.95 1.18
C ARG A 88 -1.84 5.51 2.30
N TRP A 89 -2.35 4.80 3.30
CA TRP A 89 -1.52 4.22 4.34
C TRP A 89 -0.52 3.22 3.73
N ALA A 90 -0.98 2.30 2.90
CA ALA A 90 -0.14 1.31 2.22
C ALA A 90 0.95 1.95 1.35
N PHE A 91 0.60 2.96 0.55
CA PHE A 91 1.57 3.74 -0.24
C PHE A 91 2.60 4.43 0.64
N SER A 92 2.17 5.04 1.74
CA SER A 92 3.10 5.69 2.68
C SER A 92 4.04 4.70 3.35
N ARG A 93 3.59 3.45 3.57
CA ARG A 93 4.35 2.38 4.20
C ARG A 93 5.39 1.79 3.27
N LEU A 94 5.00 1.41 2.05
CA LEU A 94 5.86 0.71 1.09
C LEU A 94 6.60 1.68 0.15
N VAL A 95 5.88 2.63 -0.42
CA VAL A 95 6.38 3.58 -1.44
C VAL A 95 6.54 4.98 -0.82
N SER A 96 7.13 5.05 0.38
CA SER A 96 7.39 6.35 0.99
C SER A 96 8.30 7.20 0.07
N LEU A 97 8.20 8.53 0.15
CA LEU A 97 9.15 9.42 -0.54
C LEU A 97 10.62 9.12 -0.19
N LYS A 98 10.88 8.40 0.92
CA LYS A 98 12.25 8.02 1.35
C LYS A 98 12.68 6.79 0.57
N ASN A 99 11.79 5.83 0.42
CA ASN A 99 12.04 4.60 -0.30
C ASN A 99 12.18 4.86 -1.80
N ILE A 100 11.40 5.80 -2.37
CA ILE A 100 11.59 6.27 -3.76
C ILE A 100 13.03 6.79 -3.97
N ILE A 101 13.52 7.63 -3.06
CA ILE A 101 14.89 8.16 -3.13
C ILE A 101 15.92 7.03 -2.99
N LYS A 102 15.72 6.11 -2.04
CA LYS A 102 16.63 4.96 -1.87
C LYS A 102 16.70 4.07 -3.12
N ALA A 103 15.57 3.79 -3.76
CA ALA A 103 15.54 3.02 -5.00
C ALA A 103 16.32 3.73 -6.12
N TYR A 104 16.11 5.05 -6.26
CA TYR A 104 16.90 5.86 -7.18
C TYR A 104 18.41 5.82 -6.86
N GLU A 105 18.79 5.97 -5.59
CA GLU A 105 20.20 5.89 -5.16
C GLU A 105 20.81 4.49 -5.37
N ALA A 106 19.98 3.44 -5.37
CA ALA A 106 20.39 2.07 -5.69
C ALA A 106 20.55 1.83 -7.21
N GLY A 107 20.32 2.84 -8.04
CA GLY A 107 20.51 2.79 -9.49
C GLY A 107 19.27 2.39 -10.29
N CYS A 108 18.09 2.37 -9.68
CA CYS A 108 16.84 2.15 -10.43
C CYS A 108 16.54 3.34 -11.35
N ASN A 109 16.47 3.10 -12.65
CA ASN A 109 16.31 4.13 -13.70
C ASN A 109 14.90 4.19 -14.29
N ASN A 110 14.01 3.26 -13.95
CA ASN A 110 12.62 3.23 -14.42
C ASN A 110 11.68 2.67 -13.33
N LEU A 111 10.37 2.76 -13.57
CA LEU A 111 9.35 2.30 -12.62
C LEU A 111 9.38 0.78 -12.41
N TYR A 112 9.75 0.00 -13.42
CA TYR A 112 9.85 -1.45 -13.31
C TYR A 112 10.95 -1.84 -12.29
N GLU A 113 12.17 -1.33 -12.49
CA GLU A 113 13.30 -1.56 -11.57
C GLU A 113 13.00 -1.04 -10.16
N MET A 114 12.31 0.10 -10.05
CA MET A 114 11.91 0.64 -8.76
C MET A 114 10.87 -0.25 -8.07
N ALA A 115 9.89 -0.77 -8.80
CA ALA A 115 8.88 -1.68 -8.25
C ALA A 115 9.53 -2.97 -7.74
N GLU A 116 10.47 -3.55 -8.51
CA GLU A 116 11.25 -4.71 -8.09
C GLU A 116 12.07 -4.42 -6.82
N TYR A 117 12.82 -3.31 -6.79
CA TYR A 117 13.61 -2.90 -5.63
C TYR A 117 12.75 -2.74 -4.37
N LEU A 118 11.56 -2.16 -4.52
CA LEU A 118 10.62 -1.94 -3.43
C LEU A 118 9.79 -3.20 -3.09
N SER A 119 9.93 -4.29 -3.85
CA SER A 119 9.13 -5.51 -3.72
C SER A 119 7.62 -5.25 -3.78
N VAL A 120 7.20 -4.37 -4.70
CA VAL A 120 5.80 -4.04 -4.99
C VAL A 120 5.47 -4.32 -6.45
N THR A 121 4.19 -4.32 -6.81
CA THR A 121 3.79 -4.40 -8.23
C THR A 121 3.96 -3.04 -8.91
N GLN A 122 4.19 -3.03 -10.22
CA GLN A 122 4.29 -1.79 -10.99
C GLN A 122 3.00 -0.96 -10.91
N ASP A 123 1.83 -1.60 -11.02
CA ASP A 123 0.52 -0.94 -10.87
C ASP A 123 0.36 -0.27 -9.49
N PHE A 124 0.81 -0.93 -8.41
CA PHE A 124 0.80 -0.33 -7.07
C PHE A 124 1.71 0.90 -6.98
N LEU A 125 2.90 0.84 -7.59
CA LEU A 125 3.84 1.96 -7.66
C LEU A 125 3.24 3.14 -8.45
N GLU A 126 2.65 2.89 -9.60
CA GLU A 126 1.99 3.91 -10.43
C GLU A 126 0.84 4.59 -9.69
N LYS A 127 -0.01 3.80 -9.00
CA LYS A 127 -1.07 4.33 -8.14
C LYS A 127 -0.53 5.15 -6.97
N ALA A 128 0.61 4.77 -6.39
CA ALA A 128 1.26 5.56 -5.35
C ALA A 128 1.73 6.92 -5.89
N PHE A 129 2.36 6.95 -7.07
CA PHE A 129 2.76 8.20 -7.74
C PHE A 129 1.55 9.08 -8.08
N ALA A 130 0.48 8.51 -8.63
CA ALA A 130 -0.77 9.24 -8.89
C ALA A 130 -1.39 9.81 -7.60
N SER A 131 -1.38 9.04 -6.51
CA SER A 131 -1.82 9.49 -5.20
C SER A 131 -0.97 10.67 -4.70
N TYR A 132 0.36 10.60 -4.81
CA TYR A 132 1.22 11.71 -4.43
C TYR A 132 1.06 12.95 -5.32
N ASN A 133 0.80 12.78 -6.62
CA ASN A 133 0.44 13.88 -7.51
C ASN A 133 -0.84 14.59 -7.02
N SER A 134 -1.86 13.82 -6.61
CA SER A 134 -3.10 14.40 -6.07
C SER A 134 -2.91 15.17 -4.75
N ILE A 135 -1.88 14.83 -3.97
CA ILE A 135 -1.60 15.42 -2.65
C ILE A 135 -0.64 16.61 -2.75
N TYR A 136 0.39 16.51 -3.59
CA TYR A 136 1.51 17.46 -3.64
C TYR A 136 1.58 18.26 -4.95
N GLY A 137 0.77 17.93 -5.95
CA GLY A 137 0.95 18.40 -7.33
C GLY A 137 2.07 17.64 -8.04
N LYS A 138 2.55 18.18 -9.18
CA LYS A 138 3.45 17.46 -10.10
C LYS A 138 4.78 17.00 -9.51
N PHE A 139 5.27 17.61 -8.44
CA PHE A 139 6.53 17.23 -7.82
C PHE A 139 6.61 17.63 -6.34
N LYS A 140 7.56 17.04 -5.62
CA LYS A 140 7.94 17.44 -4.25
C LYS A 140 9.44 17.44 -4.06
N LYS A 141 9.97 18.56 -3.54
CA LYS A 141 11.38 18.66 -3.12
C LYS A 141 11.59 18.01 -1.76
N ARG A 142 12.68 17.25 -1.62
CA ARG A 142 13.13 16.64 -0.37
C ARG A 142 14.66 16.67 -0.27
N GLY A 143 15.19 17.65 0.47
CA GLY A 143 16.63 17.89 0.53
C GLY A 143 17.19 18.26 -0.85
N ASN A 144 18.18 17.49 -1.31
CA ASN A 144 18.79 17.65 -2.63
C ASN A 144 18.03 16.91 -3.75
N TYR A 145 16.93 16.24 -3.43
CA TYR A 145 16.12 15.49 -4.39
C TYR A 145 14.86 16.27 -4.77
N ILE A 146 14.45 16.14 -6.03
CA ILE A 146 13.12 16.50 -6.53
C ILE A 146 12.49 15.22 -7.05
N ILE A 147 11.34 14.85 -6.48
CA ILE A 147 10.56 13.70 -6.92
C ILE A 147 9.43 14.24 -7.79
N TYR A 148 9.44 13.92 -9.07
CA TYR A 148 8.36 14.19 -10.02
C TYR A 148 7.36 13.03 -9.97
N PHE A 149 6.08 13.38 -9.89
CA PHE A 149 4.98 12.42 -9.88
C PHE A 149 4.30 12.31 -11.24
N ASP A 150 4.44 13.33 -12.09
CA ASP A 150 3.85 13.38 -13.43
C ASP A 150 4.71 14.23 -14.40
N PRO A 151 5.45 13.61 -15.36
CA PRO A 151 5.73 12.17 -15.40
C PRO A 151 6.60 11.72 -14.20
N PRO A 152 6.51 10.45 -13.77
CA PRO A 152 7.34 9.90 -12.70
C PRO A 152 8.85 10.04 -12.96
N GLY A 153 9.59 10.59 -12.00
CA GLY A 153 11.04 10.75 -12.14
C GLY A 153 11.71 11.33 -10.89
N ILE A 154 13.03 11.20 -10.80
CA ILE A 154 13.82 11.73 -9.68
C ILE A 154 14.99 12.53 -10.24
N PHE A 155 15.14 13.75 -9.76
CA PHE A 155 16.29 14.60 -10.02
C PHE A 155 17.07 14.83 -8.73
N LYS A 156 18.38 14.56 -8.76
CA LYS A 156 19.30 14.87 -7.66
C LYS A 156 20.13 16.09 -8.02
N ASN A 157 20.01 17.16 -7.25
CA ASN A 157 20.88 18.31 -7.38
C ASN A 157 22.25 17.97 -6.78
N ILE A 158 23.26 17.84 -7.64
CA ILE A 158 24.65 17.66 -7.26
C ILE A 158 25.23 19.07 -7.15
N LYS A 159 25.45 19.53 -5.92
CA LYS A 159 26.27 20.72 -5.66
C LYS A 159 27.75 20.37 -5.78
#